data_AF-A0A7V8NWP4-F1
#
_entry.id   AF-A0A7V8NWP4-F1
#
_cell.length_a   1.000
_cell.length_b   1.000
_cell.length_c   1.000
_cell.angle_alpha   90.00
_cell.angle_beta   90.00
_cell.angle_gamma   90.00
#
_symmetry.space_group_name_H-M   'P 1'
#
loop_
_entity.id
_entity.type
_entity.pdbx_description
1 polymer ?
#
loop_
_entity_poly.entity_id
_entity_poly.type
_entity_poly.pdbx_seq_one_letter_code
_entity_poly.pdbx_strand_id
1 'polypeptide(L)'
;MKQATVGFRTHSGWATMVAVSVEKRAPHVLARERVHLVETFTYRFRQPYHTAEKLPIGEARKFVALAEGAAERLAHRAIHKLQSELARQGIQATRCSLLLASGKALP
;
A
#
# COMPACT_ATOMS: atom_id res chain seq x y z
N MET A 1 23.89 7.13 -8.37
CA MET A 1 22.92 6.79 -7.31
C MET A 1 22.40 5.38 -7.54
N LYS A 2 22.30 4.56 -6.48
CA LYS A 2 21.72 3.22 -6.55
C LYS A 2 20.21 3.34 -6.76
N GLN A 3 19.62 2.46 -7.57
CA GLN A 3 18.19 2.50 -7.88
C GLN A 3 17.43 1.40 -7.15
N ALA A 4 16.19 1.70 -6.76
CA ALA A 4 15.25 0.77 -6.17
C ALA A 4 13.91 0.79 -6.90
N THR A 5 13.25 -0.36 -6.92
CA THR A 5 11.84 -0.51 -7.32
C THR A 5 11.01 -0.82 -6.08
N VAL A 6 9.85 -0.17 -5.95
CA VAL A 6 8.92 -0.39 -4.84
C VAL A 6 7.71 -1.21 -5.31
N GLY A 7 7.54 -2.41 -4.75
CA GLY A 7 6.42 -3.29 -5.01
C GLY A 7 5.35 -3.20 -3.93
N PHE A 8 4.09 -3.29 -4.32
CA PHE A 8 2.93 -3.25 -3.44
C PHE A 8 2.03 -4.48 -3.64
N ARG A 9 1.42 -4.95 -2.56
CA ARG A 9 0.27 -5.86 -2.60
C ARG A 9 -0.77 -5.42 -1.57
N THR A 10 -1.94 -5.02 -2.04
CA THR A 10 -3.02 -4.54 -1.19
C THR A 10 -3.84 -5.69 -0.61
N HIS A 11 -4.32 -5.48 0.60
CA HIS A 11 -5.27 -6.29 1.33
C HIS A 11 -6.32 -5.37 1.97
N SER A 12 -7.37 -5.97 2.53
CA SER A 12 -8.40 -5.23 3.26
C SER A 12 -7.79 -4.48 4.47
N GLY A 13 -7.69 -3.15 4.35
CA GLY A 13 -7.19 -2.22 5.37
C GLY A 13 -5.65 -2.08 5.47
N TRP A 14 -4.87 -2.76 4.63
CA TRP A 14 -3.40 -2.68 4.67
C TRP A 14 -2.75 -3.10 3.35
N ALA A 15 -1.46 -2.81 3.17
CA ALA A 15 -0.67 -3.29 2.04
C ALA A 15 0.71 -3.79 2.49
N THR A 16 1.22 -4.82 1.81
CA THR A 16 2.66 -5.12 1.85
C THR A 16 3.36 -4.15 0.92
N MET A 17 4.44 -3.52 1.38
CA MET A 17 5.33 -2.67 0.60
C MET A 17 6.75 -3.24 0.68
N VAL A 18 7.42 -3.41 -0.47
CA VAL A 18 8.79 -3.94 -0.54
C VAL A 18 9.63 -3.06 -1.46
N ALA A 19 10.78 -2.60 -0.99
CA ALA A 19 11.77 -1.95 -1.84
C ALA A 19 12.87 -2.95 -2.21
N VAL A 20 13.16 -3.10 -3.49
CA VAL A 20 14.19 -4.01 -4.01
C VAL A 20 15.16 -3.24 -4.91
N SER A 21 16.45 -3.53 -4.78
CA SER A 21 17.48 -3.14 -5.74
C SER A 21 18.11 -4.37 -6.37
N VAL A 22 18.79 -4.20 -7.51
CA VAL A 22 19.56 -5.28 -8.14
C VAL A 22 21.04 -4.90 -8.07
N GLU A 23 21.85 -5.80 -7.53
CA GLU A 23 23.30 -5.65 -7.43
C GLU A 23 23.95 -6.96 -7.87
N LYS A 24 24.95 -6.89 -8.76
CA LYS A 24 25.61 -8.09 -9.33
C LYS A 24 24.62 -9.15 -9.85
N ARG A 25 23.52 -8.72 -10.48
CA ARG A 25 22.41 -9.56 -10.99
C ARG A 25 21.60 -10.31 -9.92
N ALA A 26 21.77 -9.98 -8.65
CA ALA A 26 20.97 -10.53 -7.55
C ALA A 26 20.01 -9.46 -6.99
N PRO A 27 18.76 -9.83 -6.62
CA PRO A 27 17.85 -8.92 -5.93
C PRO A 27 18.26 -8.76 -4.46
N HIS A 28 18.26 -7.52 -3.98
CA HIS A 28 18.48 -7.16 -2.58
C HIS A 28 17.28 -6.41 -2.02
N VAL A 29 16.66 -6.95 -0.97
CA VAL A 29 15.56 -6.31 -0.26
C VAL A 29 16.12 -5.19 0.62
N LEU A 30 15.70 -3.96 0.35
CA LEU A 30 16.11 -2.76 1.08
C LEU A 30 15.14 -2.43 2.23
N ALA A 31 13.85 -2.67 2.00
CA ALA A 31 12.80 -2.47 2.99
C ALA A 31 11.67 -3.47 2.75
N ARG A 32 11.02 -3.89 3.84
CA ARG A 32 9.81 -4.72 3.82
C ARG A 32 8.91 -4.27 4.96
N GLU A 33 7.79 -3.66 4.61
CA GLU A 33 6.87 -3.08 5.58
C GLU A 33 5.43 -3.51 5.32
N ARG A 34 4.68 -3.59 6.41
CA ARG A 34 3.22 -3.66 6.39
C ARG A 34 2.70 -2.25 6.62
N VAL A 35 2.09 -1.67 5.60
CA VAL A 35 1.51 -0.32 5.62
C VAL A 35 0.03 -0.42 5.96
N HIS A 36 -0.43 0.28 6.99
CA HIS A 36 -1.86 0.39 7.27
C HIS A 36 -2.50 1.41 6.32
N LEU A 37 -3.66 1.04 5.75
CA LEU A 37 -4.47 1.90 4.88
C LEU A 37 -5.75 2.38 5.58
N VAL A 38 -5.83 2.16 6.90
CA VAL A 38 -6.88 2.65 7.78
C VAL A 38 -6.25 3.17 9.06
N GLU A 39 -6.82 4.22 9.64
CA GLU A 39 -6.32 4.77 10.91
C GLU A 39 -6.67 3.86 12.09
N THR A 40 -7.89 3.32 12.09
CA THR A 40 -8.36 2.37 13.09
C THR A 40 -8.57 1.00 12.44
N PHE A 41 -7.82 0.00 12.87
CA PHE A 41 -7.80 -1.33 12.25
C PHE A 41 -8.99 -2.22 12.66
N THR A 42 -10.22 -1.72 12.56
CA THR A 42 -11.46 -2.47 12.88
C THR A 42 -12.10 -3.08 11.63
N TYR A 43 -13.09 -3.96 11.81
CA TYR A 43 -13.87 -4.51 10.69
C TYR A 43 -14.50 -3.40 9.84
N ARG A 44 -15.09 -2.41 10.52
CA ARG A 44 -15.76 -1.24 9.92
C ARG A 44 -14.90 -0.59 8.83
N PHE A 45 -13.65 -0.26 9.14
CA PHE A 45 -12.79 0.48 8.21
C PHE A 45 -12.01 -0.42 7.25
N ARG A 46 -11.66 -1.66 7.65
CA ARG A 46 -10.95 -2.57 6.74
C ARG A 46 -11.87 -3.10 5.64
N GLN A 47 -13.16 -3.26 5.92
CA GLN A 47 -14.19 -3.73 4.97
C GLN A 47 -15.14 -2.58 4.60
N PRO A 48 -14.67 -1.57 3.85
CA PRO A 48 -15.45 -0.36 3.62
C PRO A 48 -16.76 -0.66 2.89
N TYR A 49 -16.73 -1.55 1.89
CA TYR A 49 -17.91 -1.91 1.12
C TYR A 49 -18.92 -2.77 1.89
N HIS A 50 -18.49 -3.78 2.66
CA HIS A 50 -19.40 -4.56 3.51
C HIS A 50 -20.02 -3.73 4.63
N THR A 51 -19.32 -2.69 5.09
CA THR A 51 -19.88 -1.74 6.05
C THR A 51 -20.88 -0.82 5.36
N ALA A 52 -20.51 -0.26 4.20
CA ALA A 52 -21.36 0.64 3.43
C ALA A 52 -22.66 -0.03 2.95
N GLU A 53 -22.61 -1.33 2.62
CA GLU A 53 -23.77 -2.14 2.25
C GLU A 53 -24.90 -2.09 3.28
N LYS A 54 -24.56 -1.91 4.57
CA LYS A 54 -25.53 -1.85 5.67
C LYS A 54 -26.06 -0.45 5.96
N LEU A 55 -25.62 0.56 5.21
CA LEU A 55 -25.98 1.96 5.41
C LEU A 55 -26.98 2.42 4.34
N PRO A 56 -27.82 3.43 4.64
CA PRO A 56 -28.57 4.15 3.61
C PRO A 56 -27.62 4.70 2.54
N ILE A 57 -28.05 4.71 1.27
CA ILE A 57 -27.18 5.03 0.13
C ILE A 57 -26.39 6.35 0.26
N GLY A 58 -26.98 7.38 0.88
CA GLY A 58 -26.31 8.66 1.13
C GLY A 58 -25.17 8.55 2.15
N GLU A 59 -25.37 7.76 3.21
CA GLU A 59 -24.35 7.48 4.22
C GLU A 59 -23.28 6.52 3.70
N ALA A 60 -23.69 5.51 2.94
CA ALA A 60 -22.78 4.58 2.27
C ALA A 60 -21.76 5.32 1.39
N ARG A 61 -22.23 6.25 0.55
CA ARG A 61 -21.35 7.08 -0.31
C ARG A 61 -20.37 7.91 0.51
N LYS A 62 -20.86 8.60 1.54
CA LYS A 62 -20.01 9.41 2.44
C LYS A 62 -18.95 8.55 3.15
N PHE A 63 -19.35 7.36 3.58
CA PHE A 63 -18.46 6.44 4.28
C PHE A 63 -17.35 5.89 3.38
N VAL A 64 -17.69 5.48 2.15
CA VAL A 64 -16.70 5.01 1.17
C VAL A 64 -15.72 6.13 0.82
N ALA A 65 -16.20 7.34 0.52
CA ALA A 65 -15.33 8.48 0.19
C ALA A 65 -14.37 8.83 1.34
N LEU A 66 -14.85 8.74 2.60
CA LEU A 66 -14.01 8.94 3.78
C LEU A 66 -12.93 7.86 3.89
N ALA A 67 -13.29 6.59 3.66
CA ALA A 67 -12.35 5.47 3.70
C ALA A 67 -11.28 5.58 2.60
N GLU A 68 -11.68 5.96 1.38
CA GLU A 68 -10.77 6.20 0.25
C GLU A 68 -9.77 7.32 0.56
N GLY A 69 -10.25 8.48 1.00
CA GLY A 69 -9.38 9.61 1.33
C GLY A 69 -8.43 9.33 2.50
N ALA A 70 -8.85 8.51 3.47
CA ALA A 70 -7.96 8.04 4.53
C ALA A 70 -6.87 7.08 4.00
N ALA A 71 -7.25 6.12 3.16
CA ALA A 71 -6.32 5.17 2.55
C ALA A 71 -5.29 5.87 1.65
N GLU A 72 -5.71 6.83 0.83
CA GLU A 72 -4.83 7.63 -0.02
C GLU A 72 -3.79 8.39 0.81
N ARG A 73 -4.24 9.12 1.84
CA ARG A 73 -3.35 9.87 2.73
C ARG A 73 -2.33 8.98 3.43
N LEU A 74 -2.74 7.81 3.91
CA LEU A 74 -1.86 6.87 4.60
C LEU A 74 -0.86 6.21 3.63
N ALA A 75 -1.30 5.82 2.44
CA ALA A 75 -0.43 5.29 1.39
C ALA A 75 0.62 6.34 0.98
N HIS A 76 0.20 7.57 0.72
CA HIS A 76 1.10 8.66 0.36
C HIS A 76 2.16 8.91 1.42
N ARG A 77 1.76 8.96 2.71
CA ARG A 77 2.68 9.10 3.83
C ARG A 77 3.71 7.96 3.89
N ALA A 78 3.27 6.71 3.70
CA ALA A 78 4.16 5.56 3.75
C ALA A 78 5.17 5.56 2.59
N ILE A 79 4.73 5.91 1.38
CA ILE A 79 5.59 6.02 0.20
C ILE A 79 6.64 7.12 0.41
N HIS A 80 6.22 8.31 0.87
CA HIS A 80 7.15 9.42 1.14
C HIS A 80 8.15 9.12 2.24
N LYS A 81 7.72 8.42 3.30
CA LYS A 81 8.60 7.97 4.37
C LYS A 81 9.69 7.05 3.80
N LEU A 82 9.29 6.02 3.04
CA LEU A 82 10.22 5.08 2.41
C LEU A 82 11.18 5.81 1.45
N GLN A 83 10.68 6.71 0.60
CA GLN A 83 11.51 7.50 -0.31
C GLN A 83 12.55 8.33 0.45
N SER A 84 12.16 8.96 1.56
CA SER A 84 13.07 9.75 2.40
C SER A 84 14.14 8.87 3.05
N GLU A 85 13.77 7.68 3.54
CA GLU A 85 14.70 6.72 4.13
C GLU A 85 15.70 6.17 3.11
N LEU A 86 15.25 5.87 1.89
CA LEU A 86 16.11 5.45 0.78
C LEU A 86 17.05 6.59 0.34
N ALA A 87 16.54 7.81 0.23
CA ALA A 87 17.33 8.98 -0.16
C ALA A 87 18.47 9.25 0.83
N ARG A 88 18.21 9.10 2.15
CA ARG A 88 19.25 9.17 3.19
C ARG A 88 20.35 8.12 3.04
N GLN A 89 20.09 7.03 2.33
CA GLN A 89 21.05 5.98 2.01
C GLN A 89 21.68 6.15 0.61
N GLY A 90 21.41 7.27 -0.09
CA GLY A 90 21.89 7.49 -1.46
C GLY A 90 21.19 6.62 -2.52
N ILE A 91 20.02 6.08 -2.19
CA ILE A 91 19.21 5.21 -3.05
C ILE A 91 17.97 5.98 -3.53
N GLN A 92 17.68 5.90 -4.82
CA GLN A 92 16.49 6.49 -5.41
C GLN A 92 15.46 5.42 -5.76
N ALA A 93 14.23 5.55 -5.25
CA ALA A 93 13.09 4.81 -5.77
C ALA A 93 12.68 5.41 -7.13
N THR A 94 12.90 4.67 -8.23
CA THR A 94 12.66 5.17 -9.61
C THR A 94 11.48 4.49 -10.29
N ARG A 95 10.99 3.38 -9.73
CA ARG A 95 9.94 2.54 -10.33
C ARG A 95 9.03 1.98 -9.25
N CYS A 96 7.81 1.65 -9.62
CA CYS A 96 6.87 0.93 -8.75
C CYS A 96 6.13 -0.18 -9.48
N SER A 97 5.63 -1.15 -8.72
CA SER A 97 4.73 -2.20 -9.21
C SER A 97 3.61 -2.47 -8.21
N LEU A 98 2.41 -2.78 -8.71
CA LEU A 98 1.27 -3.18 -7.90
C LEU A 98 0.83 -4.57 -8.31
N LEU A 99 0.84 -5.51 -7.36
CA LEU A 99 0.37 -6.86 -7.58
C LEU A 99 -1.15 -6.93 -7.35
N LEU A 100 -1.91 -7.02 -8.45
CA LEU A 100 -3.38 -7.01 -8.44
C LEU A 100 -4.02 -8.34 -8.01
N ALA A 101 -3.31 -9.46 -8.18
CA ALA A 101 -3.81 -10.79 -7.88
C ALA A 101 -2.74 -11.66 -7.22
N SER A 102 -3.16 -12.71 -6.52
CA SER A 102 -2.24 -13.66 -5.88
C SER A 102 -1.46 -14.53 -6.87
N GLY A 103 -1.69 -14.40 -8.18
CA GLY A 103 -1.08 -15.24 -9.22
C GLY A 103 -1.51 -16.71 -9.16
N LYS A 104 -2.59 -17.02 -8.42
CA LYS A 104 -3.15 -18.37 -8.37
C LYS A 104 -4.00 -18.61 -9.62
N ALA A 105 -3.89 -19.80 -10.21
CA ALA A 105 -4.88 -20.26 -11.18
C ALA A 105 -6.28 -20.19 -10.53
N LEU A 106 -7.26 -19.71 -11.30
CA LEU A 106 -8.65 -19.83 -10.88
C LEU A 106 -9.00 -21.34 -10.80
N PRO A 107 -9.81 -21.75 -9.82
CA PRO A 107 -10.34 -23.11 -9.78
C PRO A 107 -11.21 -23.41 -11.01
#